data_AF-A0A3C1KJI4-F1
#
_entry.id   AF-A0A3C1KJI4-F1
#
_cell.length_a   1.000
_cell.length_b   1.000
_cell.length_c   1.000
_cell.angle_alpha   90.00
_cell.angle_beta   90.00
_cell.angle_gamma   90.00
#
_symmetry.space_group_name_H-M   'P 1'
#
loop_
_entity.id
_entity.type
_entity.pdbx_description
1 polymer ?
#
loop_
_entity_poly.entity_id
_entity_poly.type
_entity_poly.pdbx_seq_one_letter_code
_entity_poly.pdbx_strand_id
1 'polypeptide(L)'
;MESLLKDLLWLSRLESVRTQARREQVDIAGLLQELVDELRTLYPERTLSLQLDTREKIPGDYRELHSAVSNLILNAFKYSKNDSSVTVSWRQRDDELLLAVEDEGIGIDALHI
;
A
#
# COMPACT_ATOMS: atom_id res chain seq x y z
N MET A 1 3.86 19.16 -11.47
CA MET A 1 2.94 18.69 -12.54
C MET A 1 3.18 17.23 -12.93
N GLU A 2 4.39 16.67 -12.75
CA GLU A 2 4.67 15.25 -13.02
C GLU A 2 3.95 14.26 -12.09
N SER A 3 3.74 14.58 -10.80
CA SER A 3 3.13 13.60 -9.88
C SER A 3 1.68 13.28 -10.26
N LEU A 4 0.86 14.28 -10.63
CA LEU A 4 -0.54 14.05 -11.05
C LEU A 4 -0.66 13.13 -12.27
N LEU A 5 0.31 13.20 -13.18
CA LEU A 5 0.33 12.36 -14.38
C LEU A 5 0.75 10.93 -14.05
N LYS A 6 1.69 10.75 -13.11
CA LYS A 6 2.05 9.45 -12.54
C LYS A 6 0.86 8.85 -11.76
N ASP A 7 0.16 9.64 -10.96
CA ASP A 7 -1.01 9.21 -10.17
C ASP A 7 -2.15 8.76 -11.09
N LEU A 8 -2.39 9.46 -12.19
CA LEU A 8 -3.41 9.09 -13.18
C LEU A 8 -3.06 7.79 -13.91
N LEU A 9 -1.80 7.62 -14.30
CA LEU A 9 -1.32 6.38 -14.93
C LEU A 9 -1.37 5.19 -13.95
N TRP A 10 -1.14 5.45 -12.67
CA TRP A 10 -1.28 4.46 -11.61
C TRP A 10 -2.73 4.01 -11.44
N LEU A 11 -3.67 4.96 -11.35
CA LEU A 11 -5.11 4.68 -11.31
C LEU A 11 -5.57 3.86 -12.52
N SER A 12 -5.12 4.23 -13.73
CA SER A 12 -5.47 3.49 -14.95
C SER A 12 -4.94 2.05 -14.98
N ARG A 13 -3.77 1.77 -14.38
CA ARG A 13 -3.24 0.40 -14.27
C ARG A 13 -4.07 -0.47 -13.32
N LEU A 14 -4.52 0.09 -12.19
CA LEU A 14 -5.38 -0.61 -11.23
C LEU A 14 -6.68 -1.11 -11.87
N GLU A 15 -7.26 -0.33 -12.79
CA GLU A 15 -8.49 -0.71 -13.49
C GLU A 15 -8.30 -1.81 -14.55
N SER A 16 -7.05 -2.06 -15.01
CA SER A 16 -6.76 -2.92 -16.16
C SER A 16 -6.66 -4.42 -15.84
N VAL A 17 -6.53 -4.81 -14.56
CA VAL A 17 -6.46 -6.22 -14.16
C VAL A 17 -7.88 -6.80 -14.10
N ARG A 18 -8.31 -7.40 -15.22
CA ARG A 18 -9.62 -8.04 -15.36
C ARG A 18 -9.51 -9.54 -15.09
N THR A 19 -9.73 -9.93 -13.85
CA THR A 19 -10.05 -11.32 -13.47
C THR A 19 -11.26 -11.31 -12.54
N GLN A 20 -12.22 -12.20 -12.80
CA GLN A 20 -13.48 -12.32 -12.09
C GLN A 20 -13.21 -12.62 -10.61
N ALA A 21 -13.35 -11.62 -9.74
CA ALA A 21 -13.12 -11.77 -8.30
C ALA A 21 -14.24 -12.60 -7.66
N ARG A 22 -14.00 -13.90 -7.54
CA ARG A 22 -14.55 -14.69 -6.44
C ARG A 22 -13.79 -14.23 -5.19
N ARG A 23 -14.43 -14.13 -4.02
CA ARG A 23 -13.73 -13.91 -2.74
C ARG A 23 -12.74 -15.06 -2.53
N GLU A 24 -11.52 -14.90 -3.00
CA GLU A 24 -10.44 -15.87 -2.89
C GLU A 24 -9.59 -15.51 -1.68
N GLN A 25 -8.84 -16.51 -1.19
CA GLN A 25 -7.83 -16.31 -0.15
C GLN A 25 -6.70 -15.48 -0.75
N VAL A 26 -6.66 -14.19 -0.44
CA VAL A 26 -5.67 -13.24 -0.93
C VAL A 26 -4.37 -13.44 -0.16
N ASP A 27 -3.28 -13.62 -0.90
CA ASP A 27 -1.92 -13.61 -0.37
C ASP A 27 -1.45 -12.16 -0.15
N ILE A 28 -1.64 -11.66 1.07
CA ILE A 28 -1.28 -10.29 1.44
C ILE A 28 0.24 -10.08 1.35
N ALA A 29 1.03 -11.07 1.79
CA ALA A 29 2.48 -10.96 1.71
C ALA A 29 2.95 -10.80 0.26
N GLY A 30 2.41 -11.60 -0.67
CA GLY A 30 2.68 -11.47 -2.10
C GLY A 30 2.24 -10.12 -2.67
N LEU A 31 1.01 -9.70 -2.38
CA LEU A 31 0.47 -8.40 -2.80
C LEU A 31 1.36 -7.24 -2.35
N LEU A 32 1.79 -7.23 -1.09
CA LEU A 32 2.63 -6.18 -0.55
C LEU A 32 4.03 -6.18 -1.17
N GLN A 33 4.59 -7.35 -1.44
CA GLN A 33 5.89 -7.48 -2.09
C GLN A 33 5.85 -6.87 -3.50
N GLU A 34 4.86 -7.27 -4.31
CA GLU A 34 4.64 -6.73 -5.66
C GLU A 34 4.48 -5.20 -5.63
N LEU A 35 3.59 -4.71 -4.76
CA LEU A 35 3.31 -3.29 -4.63
C LEU A 35 4.54 -2.47 -4.20
N VAL A 36 5.31 -2.96 -3.23
CA VAL A 36 6.52 -2.26 -2.73
C VAL A 36 7.60 -2.20 -3.81
N ASP A 37 7.80 -3.28 -4.56
CA ASP A 37 8.80 -3.33 -5.63
C ASP A 37 8.42 -2.41 -6.81
N GLU A 38 7.13 -2.33 -7.15
CA GLU A 38 6.62 -1.36 -8.14
C GLU A 38 6.82 0.09 -7.68
N LEU A 39 6.45 0.41 -6.44
CA LEU A 39 6.54 1.79 -5.92
C LEU A 39 7.99 2.25 -5.72
N ARG A 40 8.89 1.36 -5.29
CA ARG A 40 10.35 1.66 -5.24
C ARG A 40 10.91 2.00 -6.61
N THR A 41 10.40 1.35 -7.66
CA THR A 41 10.81 1.62 -9.04
C THR A 41 10.28 2.97 -9.54
N LEU A 42 9.05 3.33 -9.18
CA LEU A 42 8.40 4.58 -9.61
C LEU A 42 8.89 5.83 -8.84
N TYR A 43 9.31 5.62 -7.59
CA TYR A 43 9.75 6.65 -6.64
C TYR A 43 11.10 6.28 -5.99
N PRO A 44 12.19 6.16 -6.79
CA PRO A 44 13.50 5.74 -6.29
C PRO A 44 14.11 6.69 -5.25
N GLU A 45 13.66 7.94 -5.20
CA GLU A 45 14.05 8.95 -4.21
C GLU A 45 13.37 8.79 -2.84
N ARG A 46 12.39 7.89 -2.70
CA ARG A 46 11.66 7.65 -1.45
C ARG A 46 12.13 6.39 -0.76
N THR A 47 12.15 6.41 0.58
CA THR A 47 12.47 5.22 1.39
C THR A 47 11.18 4.47 1.73
N LEU A 48 11.05 3.26 1.20
CA LEU A 48 9.92 2.36 1.47
C LEU A 48 10.43 1.03 2.03
N SER A 49 9.96 0.69 3.24
CA SER A 49 10.32 -0.52 3.96
C SER A 49 9.13 -1.48 4.03
N LEU A 50 9.40 -2.79 3.88
CA LEU A 50 8.40 -3.84 3.99
C LEU A 50 8.76 -4.77 5.15
N GLN A 51 7.82 -5.00 6.05
CA GLN A 51 7.95 -5.92 7.18
C GLN A 51 6.84 -6.98 7.09
N LEU A 52 7.23 -8.25 7.01
CA LEU A 52 6.31 -9.37 6.89
C LEU A 52 6.58 -10.34 8.05
N ASP A 53 5.71 -10.32 9.05
CA ASP A 53 5.81 -11.19 10.22
C ASP A 53 4.85 -12.41 10.12
N THR A 54 3.95 -12.40 9.15
CA THR A 54 3.03 -13.52 8.86
C THR A 54 2.83 -13.73 7.37
N ARG A 55 2.36 -14.93 7.00
CA ARG A 55 1.98 -15.33 5.63
C ARG A 55 0.52 -15.76 5.53
N GLU A 56 -0.28 -15.44 6.54
CA GLU A 56 -1.70 -15.73 6.55
C GLU A 56 -2.41 -15.03 5.38
N LYS A 57 -3.39 -15.74 4.83
CA LYS A 57 -4.23 -15.26 3.74
C LYS A 57 -5.57 -14.81 4.29
N ILE A 58 -6.18 -13.83 3.64
CA ILE A 58 -7.49 -13.32 4.03
C ILE A 58 -8.49 -13.43 2.88
N PRO A 59 -9.77 -13.72 3.15
CA PRO A 59 -10.80 -13.61 2.12
C PRO A 59 -10.96 -12.15 1.70
N GLY A 60 -10.86 -11.87 0.40
CA GLY A 60 -10.98 -10.50 -0.10
C GLY A 60 -11.00 -10.39 -1.62
N ASP A 61 -11.10 -9.16 -2.12
CA ASP A 61 -10.79 -8.81 -3.50
C ASP A 61 -9.36 -8.25 -3.55
N TYR A 62 -8.48 -8.93 -4.27
CA TYR A 62 -7.08 -8.55 -4.42
C TYR A 62 -6.94 -7.09 -4.93
N ARG A 63 -7.79 -6.65 -5.85
CA ARG A 63 -7.70 -5.31 -6.48
C ARG A 63 -8.12 -4.21 -5.52
N GLU A 64 -9.18 -4.45 -4.75
CA GLU A 64 -9.62 -3.49 -3.73
C GLU A 64 -8.55 -3.33 -2.65
N LEU A 65 -7.95 -4.43 -2.19
CA LEU A 65 -6.86 -4.40 -1.23
C LEU A 65 -5.63 -3.70 -1.81
N HIS A 66 -5.19 -4.07 -3.01
CA HIS A 66 -4.06 -3.45 -3.69
C HIS A 66 -4.26 -1.93 -3.86
N SER A 67 -5.45 -1.53 -4.33
CA SER A 67 -5.82 -0.12 -4.47
C SER A 67 -5.77 0.60 -3.12
N ALA A 68 -6.38 0.04 -2.08
CA ALA A 68 -6.39 0.61 -0.75
C ALA A 68 -4.98 0.81 -0.18
N VAL A 69 -4.12 -0.22 -0.22
CA VAL A 69 -2.74 -0.10 0.27
C VAL A 69 -1.95 0.91 -0.54
N SER A 70 -2.08 0.89 -1.88
CA SER A 70 -1.36 1.83 -2.74
C SER A 70 -1.75 3.28 -2.43
N ASN A 71 -3.03 3.55 -2.19
CA ASN A 71 -3.50 4.89 -1.80
C ASN A 71 -2.92 5.33 -0.46
N LEU A 72 -2.80 4.43 0.52
CA LEU A 72 -2.17 4.74 1.80
C LEU A 72 -0.69 5.07 1.63
N ILE A 73 0.07 4.29 0.85
CA ILE A 73 1.50 4.54 0.61
C ILE A 73 1.71 5.84 -0.18
N LEU A 74 0.90 6.10 -1.20
CA LEU A 74 0.98 7.34 -1.98
C LEU A 74 0.64 8.57 -1.13
N ASN A 75 -0.36 8.46 -0.26
CA ASN A 75 -0.66 9.50 0.71
C ASN A 75 0.51 9.71 1.67
N ALA A 76 1.10 8.64 2.20
CA ALA A 76 2.28 8.71 3.03
C ALA A 76 3.42 9.45 2.30
N PHE A 77 3.76 9.09 1.06
CA PHE A 77 4.76 9.84 0.27
C PHE A 77 4.39 11.32 0.05
N LYS A 78 3.11 11.61 -0.18
CA LYS A 78 2.63 12.97 -0.44
C LYS A 78 2.73 13.87 0.80
N TYR A 79 2.44 13.34 1.99
CA TYR A 79 2.32 14.12 3.23
C TYR A 79 3.52 13.98 4.18
N SER A 80 4.49 13.12 3.84
CA SER A 80 5.76 12.98 4.55
C SER A 80 6.92 13.62 3.78
N LYS A 81 7.97 14.00 4.53
CA LYS A 81 9.15 14.65 3.95
C LYS A 81 9.89 13.67 3.02
N ASN A 82 10.71 14.19 2.12
CA ASN A 82 11.42 13.32 1.15
C ASN A 82 12.43 12.39 1.82
N ASP A 83 12.94 12.75 2.99
CA ASP A 83 13.92 12.00 3.78
C ASP A 83 13.29 11.03 4.80
N SER A 84 11.97 11.06 5.00
CA SER A 84 11.29 10.13 5.90
C SER A 84 11.00 8.78 5.24
N SER A 85 11.05 7.71 6.04
CA SER A 85 10.70 6.37 5.60
C SER A 85 9.22 6.08 5.78
N VAL A 86 8.62 5.46 4.78
CA VAL A 86 7.30 4.82 4.90
C VAL A 86 7.52 3.33 5.16
N THR A 87 6.85 2.79 6.17
CA THR A 87 6.91 1.36 6.51
C THR A 87 5.57 0.71 6.29
N VAL A 88 5.54 -0.37 5.53
CA VAL A 88 4.37 -1.22 5.33
C VAL A 88 4.60 -2.51 6.09
N SER A 89 3.67 -2.89 6.95
CA SER A 89 3.79 -4.08 7.78
C SER A 89 2.58 -4.99 7.69
N TRP A 90 2.83 -6.30 7.62
CA TRP A 90 1.82 -7.35 7.72
C TRP A 90 2.19 -8.28 8.88
N ARG A 91 1.40 -8.23 9.95
CA ARG A 91 1.74 -8.86 11.22
C ARG A 91 0.52 -9.57 11.79
N GLN A 92 0.75 -10.67 12.48
CA GLN A 92 -0.27 -11.28 13.32
C GLN A 92 -0.01 -10.88 14.77
N ARG A 93 -1.04 -10.37 15.45
CA ARG A 93 -1.00 -10.03 16.86
C ARG A 93 -2.19 -10.71 17.52
N ASP A 94 -1.89 -11.63 18.44
CA ASP A 94 -2.91 -12.47 19.08
C ASP A 94 -3.75 -13.21 18.00
N ASP A 95 -5.08 -13.03 18.01
CA ASP A 95 -6.01 -13.61 17.03
C ASP A 95 -6.33 -12.65 15.86
N GLU A 96 -5.62 -11.52 15.75
CA GLU A 96 -5.86 -10.50 14.73
C GLU A 96 -4.73 -10.39 13.71
N LEU A 97 -5.10 -10.12 12.47
CA LEU A 97 -4.17 -9.80 11.39
C LEU A 97 -4.15 -8.28 11.18
N LEU A 98 -2.98 -7.69 11.31
CA LEU A 98 -2.75 -6.26 11.17
C LEU A 98 -1.94 -5.94 9.92
N LEU A 99 -2.57 -5.16 9.05
CA LEU A 99 -1.92 -4.43 7.97
C LEU A 99 -1.77 -2.97 8.40
N ALA A 100 -0.55 -2.44 8.39
CA ALA A 100 -0.29 -1.05 8.73
C ALA A 100 0.63 -0.37 7.71
N VAL A 101 0.35 0.90 7.43
CA VAL A 101 1.22 1.81 6.69
C VAL A 101 1.56 2.95 7.66
N GLU A 102 2.84 3.06 8.01
CA GLU A 102 3.37 4.01 8.98
C GLU A 102 4.25 5.02 8.25
N ASP A 103 4.04 6.32 8.50
CA ASP A 103 4.81 7.42 7.93
C ASP A 103 5.11 8.50 8.98
N GLU A 104 6.15 9.30 8.74
CA GLU A 104 6.55 10.41 9.63
C GLU A 104 6.07 11.77 9.10
N GLY A 105 4.89 11.80 8.48
CA GLY A 105 4.28 12.99 7.93
C GLY A 105 3.61 13.90 8.95
N ILE A 106 2.89 14.91 8.44
CA ILE A 106 2.20 15.92 9.25
C ILE A 106 1.02 15.39 10.08
N GLY A 107 0.66 14.11 9.89
CA GLY A 107 -0.53 13.50 10.47
C GLY A 107 -1.83 13.95 9.80
N ILE A 108 -2.95 13.37 10.22
CA ILE A 108 -4.31 13.79 9.85
C ILE A 108 -4.88 14.57 11.03
N ASP A 109 -5.34 15.79 10.80
CA ASP A 109 -5.96 16.61 11.84
C ASP A 109 -7.20 15.91 12.42
N ALA A 110 -7.35 15.91 13.75
CA ALA A 110 -8.36 15.15 14.47
C ALA A 110 -9.82 15.55 14.12
N LEU A 111 -10.01 16.68 13.44
CA LEU A 111 -11.33 17.16 13.01
C LEU A 111 -11.95 16.34 11.86
N HIS A 112 -11.26 15.36 11.28
CA HIS A 112 -11.69 14.61 10.08
C HIS A 112 -11.70 13.08 10.25
N ILE A 113 -11.82 12.56 11.49
CA ILE A 113 -12.00 11.12 11.77
C ILE A 113 -13.50 10.78 11.84
#